data_AF-I3T8F6-F1
#
_entry.id   AF-I3T8F6-F1
#
_cell.length_a   1.000
_cell.length_b   1.000
_cell.length_c   1.000
_cell.angle_alpha   90.00
_cell.angle_beta   90.00
_cell.angle_gamma   90.00
#
_symmetry.space_group_name_H-M   'P 1'
#
loop_
_entity.id
_entity.type
_entity.pdbx_description
1 polymer ?
#
loop_
_entity_poly.entity_id
_entity_poly.type
_entity_poly.pdbx_seq_one_letter_code
_entity_poly.pdbx_strand_id
1 'polypeptide(L)'
;MRSKGNYRLILNARLYPEMKLTNMEKKGVTFACATEGKDRLSTFALKFKDGSIVEDFKTAITAHKGEASTIVKTPENSPKASDV
;
A
#
# COMPACT_ATOMS: atom_id res chain seq x y z
N MET A 1 2.85 4.62 -0.48
CA MET A 1 2.30 5.93 -0.93
C MET A 1 3.02 7.07 -0.25
N ARG A 2 3.34 8.14 -0.99
CA ARG A 2 4.00 9.36 -0.49
C ARG A 2 3.23 10.61 -0.94
N SER A 3 3.27 11.68 -0.16
CA SER A 3 2.70 12.97 -0.55
C SER A 3 3.47 13.59 -1.71
N LYS A 4 2.75 14.24 -2.63
CA LYS A 4 3.37 15.07 -3.68
C LYS A 4 4.03 16.30 -3.04
N GLY A 5 5.21 16.70 -3.54
CA GLY A 5 5.93 17.89 -3.08
C GLY A 5 7.01 17.57 -2.05
N ASN A 6 6.61 17.19 -0.83
CA ASN A 6 7.56 16.89 0.25
C ASN A 6 7.89 15.41 0.44
N TYR A 7 7.32 14.52 -0.39
CA TYR A 7 7.61 13.07 -0.42
C TYR A 7 7.47 12.33 0.92
N ARG A 8 6.76 12.91 1.90
CA ARG A 8 6.51 12.29 3.20
C ARG A 8 5.75 10.98 3.01
N LEU A 9 6.16 9.95 3.75
CA LEU A 9 5.47 8.66 3.73
C LEU A 9 4.07 8.80 4.34
N ILE A 10 3.06 8.38 3.57
CA ILE A 10 1.65 8.38 4.00
C ILE A 10 1.22 6.96 4.37
N LEU A 11 1.56 5.99 3.52
CA LEU A 11 1.17 4.60 3.69
C LEU A 11 2.30 3.70 3.23
N ASN A 12 2.79 2.86 4.13
CA ASN A 12 3.62 1.71 3.82
C ASN A 12 2.94 0.49 4.45
N ALA A 13 2.45 -0.42 3.62
CA ALA A 13 1.62 -1.52 4.08
C ALA A 13 1.84 -2.74 3.19
N ARG A 14 1.69 -3.92 3.79
CA ARG A 14 1.73 -5.19 3.07
C ARG A 14 0.34 -5.59 2.64
N LEU A 15 0.25 -6.21 1.46
CA LEU A 15 -0.95 -6.92 1.04
C LEU A 15 -1.00 -8.27 1.76
N TYR A 16 -2.21 -8.75 2.03
CA TYR A 16 -2.43 -10.04 2.66
C TYR A 16 -3.59 -10.76 1.96
N PRO A 17 -3.62 -12.11 1.93
CA PRO A 17 -4.55 -12.87 1.09
C PRO A 17 -6.02 -12.51 1.33
N GLU A 18 -6.38 -12.33 2.60
CA GLU A 18 -7.73 -12.02 3.06
C GLU A 18 -8.11 -10.54 2.95
N MET A 19 -7.29 -9.72 2.29
CA MET A 19 -7.57 -8.30 2.08
C MET A 19 -8.82 -8.12 1.22
N LYS A 20 -9.80 -7.41 1.78
CA LYS A 20 -11.07 -7.07 1.13
C LYS A 20 -11.04 -5.61 0.67
N LEU A 21 -11.39 -5.39 -0.59
CA LEU A 21 -11.64 -4.07 -1.15
C LEU A 21 -13.15 -3.83 -1.17
N THR A 22 -13.59 -2.70 -0.64
CA THR A 22 -15.00 -2.29 -0.64
C THR A 22 -15.17 -1.02 -1.46
N ASN A 23 -16.12 -1.03 -2.40
CA ASN A 23 -16.45 0.16 -3.18
C ASN A 23 -17.09 1.22 -2.30
N MET A 24 -16.74 2.47 -2.55
CA MET A 24 -17.44 3.63 -2.03
C MET A 24 -18.03 4.45 -3.16
N GLU A 25 -18.96 5.33 -2.81
CA GLU A 25 -19.44 6.39 -3.70
C GLU A 25 -18.28 7.25 -4.22
N LYS A 26 -18.52 7.97 -5.33
CA LYS A 26 -17.59 8.99 -5.87
C LYS A 26 -16.18 8.46 -6.19
N LYS A 27 -16.08 7.25 -6.75
CA LYS A 27 -14.80 6.63 -7.19
C LYS A 27 -13.87 6.35 -6.01
N GLY A 28 -14.44 5.96 -4.87
CA GLY A 28 -13.69 5.61 -3.68
C GLY A 28 -13.55 4.09 -3.50
N VAL A 29 -12.48 3.67 -2.84
CA VAL A 29 -12.26 2.29 -2.39
C VAL A 29 -11.78 2.32 -0.95
N THR A 30 -12.35 1.47 -0.11
CA THR A 30 -11.90 1.24 1.27
C THR A 30 -11.26 -0.13 1.40
N PHE A 31 -10.20 -0.21 2.21
CA PHE A 31 -9.54 -1.47 2.55
C PHE A 31 -8.90 -1.41 3.93
N ALA A 32 -8.73 -2.57 4.55
CA ALA A 32 -7.91 -2.72 5.75
C ALA A 32 -6.49 -3.15 5.35
N CYS A 33 -5.46 -2.64 6.04
CA CYS A 33 -4.08 -3.08 5.83
C CYS A 33 -3.24 -3.02 7.12
N ALA A 34 -2.23 -3.88 7.20
CA ALA A 34 -1.18 -3.81 8.21
C ALA A 34 -0.13 -2.80 7.76
N THR A 35 -0.03 -1.68 8.47
CA THR A 35 0.99 -0.66 8.20
C THR A 35 2.29 -1.01 8.89
N GLU A 36 3.42 -0.86 8.22
CA GLU A 36 4.73 -1.12 8.84
C GLU A 36 4.92 -0.24 10.08
N GLY A 37 5.34 -0.87 11.19
CA GLY A 37 5.52 -0.20 12.50
C GLY A 37 4.27 -0.11 13.37
N LYS A 38 3.14 -0.74 12.99
CA LYS A 38 1.96 -0.89 13.86
C LYS A 38 1.45 -2.33 13.86
N ASP A 39 1.18 -2.86 15.03
CA ASP A 39 0.66 -4.24 15.22
C ASP A 39 -0.85 -4.37 14.96
N ARG A 40 -1.51 -3.30 14.47
CA ARG A 40 -2.96 -3.27 14.26
C ARG A 40 -3.30 -2.96 12.80
N LEU A 41 -4.31 -3.67 12.29
CA LEU A 41 -4.94 -3.32 11.02
C LEU A 41 -5.58 -1.94 11.09
N SER A 42 -5.27 -1.11 10.09
CA SER A 42 -5.88 0.20 9.90
C SER A 42 -6.71 0.20 8.62
N THR A 43 -7.88 0.83 8.67
CA THR A 43 -8.76 0.98 7.51
C THR A 43 -8.48 2.30 6.81
N PHE A 44 -8.21 2.25 5.50
CA PHE A 44 -7.96 3.41 4.67
C PHE A 44 -9.00 3.51 3.55
N ALA A 45 -9.34 4.74 3.18
CA ALA A 45 -10.16 5.05 2.01
C ALA A 45 -9.33 5.85 1.00
N LEU A 46 -9.30 5.39 -0.24
CA LEU A 46 -8.69 6.09 -1.37
C LEU A 46 -9.77 6.62 -2.29
N LYS A 47 -9.64 7.87 -2.72
CA LYS A 47 -10.50 8.47 -3.75
C LYS A 47 -9.68 8.70 -5.02
N PHE A 48 -10.17 8.18 -6.13
CA PHE A 48 -9.49 8.25 -7.41
C PHE A 48 -10.08 9.34 -8.31
N LYS A 49 -9.29 9.77 -9.30
CA LYS A 49 -9.69 10.81 -10.26
C LYS A 49 -10.84 10.34 -11.16
N ASP A 50 -10.78 9.10 -11.60
CA ASP A 50 -11.75 8.47 -12.51
C ASP A 50 -11.96 7.00 -12.14
N GLY A 51 -13.00 6.40 -12.74
CA GLY A 51 -13.40 5.02 -12.46
C GLY A 51 -12.47 3.98 -13.08
N SER A 52 -11.78 4.28 -14.19
CA SER A 52 -10.78 3.37 -14.77
C SER A 52 -9.66 3.06 -13.78
N ILE A 53 -9.12 4.09 -13.11
CA ILE A 53 -8.06 3.89 -12.10
C ILE A 53 -8.56 3.04 -10.92
N VAL A 54 -9.85 3.11 -10.58
CA VAL A 54 -10.45 2.28 -9.52
C VAL A 54 -10.39 0.80 -9.90
N GLU A 55 -10.73 0.45 -11.13
CA GLU A 55 -10.72 -0.93 -11.61
C GLU A 55 -9.30 -1.47 -11.79
N ASP A 56 -8.39 -0.65 -12.32
CA ASP A 56 -6.96 -1.00 -12.41
C ASP A 56 -6.36 -1.28 -11.02
N PHE A 57 -6.68 -0.43 -10.04
CA PHE A 57 -6.23 -0.60 -8.65
C PHE A 57 -6.74 -1.92 -8.04
N LYS A 58 -8.02 -2.24 -8.23
CA LYS A 58 -8.59 -3.50 -7.70
C LYS A 58 -7.98 -4.73 -8.35
N THR A 59 -7.79 -4.67 -9.67
CA THR A 59 -7.17 -5.74 -10.44
C THR A 59 -5.76 -6.00 -9.94
N ALA A 60 -4.97 -4.94 -9.76
CA ALA A 60 -3.62 -5.03 -9.23
C ALA A 60 -3.58 -5.67 -7.84
N ILE A 61 -4.39 -5.22 -6.86
CA ILE A 61 -4.28 -5.85 -5.53
C ILE A 61 -4.83 -7.28 -5.53
N THR A 62 -5.82 -7.59 -6.36
CA THR A 62 -6.35 -8.96 -6.46
C THR A 62 -5.28 -9.92 -7.01
N ALA A 63 -4.48 -9.45 -7.98
CA ALA A 63 -3.35 -10.22 -8.49
C ALA A 63 -2.24 -10.42 -7.44
N HIS A 64 -1.96 -9.41 -6.62
CA HIS A 64 -0.77 -9.39 -5.74
C HIS A 64 -1.04 -9.71 -4.26
N LYS A 65 -2.30 -9.79 -3.80
CA LYS A 65 -2.60 -10.03 -2.37
C LYS A 65 -2.28 -11.44 -1.87
N GLY A 66 -2.08 -12.40 -2.77
CA GLY A 66 -1.68 -13.78 -2.47
C GLY A 66 -0.19 -14.06 -2.61
N GLU A 67 0.59 -13.11 -3.13
CA GLU A 67 2.04 -13.25 -3.19
C GLU A 67 2.59 -13.01 -1.78
N ALA A 68 2.88 -14.11 -1.06
CA ALA A 68 3.72 -14.03 0.12
C ALA A 68 4.98 -13.30 -0.30
N SER A 69 5.29 -12.18 0.37
CA SER A 69 6.42 -11.31 0.03
C SER A 69 7.64 -12.18 -0.24
N THR A 70 7.93 -12.44 -1.51
CA THR A 70 9.21 -12.98 -1.92
C THR A 70 10.17 -11.97 -1.37
N ILE A 71 10.95 -12.37 -0.36
CA ILE A 71 11.96 -11.54 0.26
C ILE A 71 12.72 -10.89 -0.88
N VAL A 72 12.40 -9.63 -1.18
CA VAL A 72 13.16 -8.85 -2.13
C VAL A 72 14.45 -8.63 -1.38
N LYS A 73 15.41 -9.52 -1.64
CA LYS A 73 16.80 -9.40 -1.21
C LYS A 73 17.29 -8.10 -1.82
N THR A 74 17.02 -7.00 -1.14
CA THR A 74 17.64 -5.72 -1.47
C THR A 74 19.13 -5.96 -1.22
N PRO A 75 20.02 -5.71 -2.19
CA PRO A 75 21.44 -5.81 -1.95
C PRO A 75 21.77 -4.95 -0.72
N GLU A 76 22.51 -5.55 0.21
CA GLU A 76 22.96 -4.97 1.48
C GLU A 76 24.00 -3.85 1.25
N ASN A 77 23.73 -2.91 0.34
CA ASN A 77 24.57 -1.75 0.10
C ASN A 77 23.75 -0.47 0.14
N SER A 78 22.90 -0.34 1.16
CA SER A 78 22.50 0.98 1.64
C SER A 78 23.59 1.45 2.60
N PRO A 79 24.25 2.60 2.37
CA PRO A 79 25.28 3.08 3.26
C PRO A 79 24.67 3.29 4.65
N LYS A 80 25.27 2.66 5.66
CA LYS A 80 24.95 2.93 7.07
C LYS A 80 25.22 4.40 7.32
N ALA A 81 24.21 5.13 7.78
CA ALA A 81 24.44 6.41 8.43
C ALA A 81 25.25 6.11 9.71
N SER A 82 26.55 6.34 9.64
CA SER A 82 27.45 6.30 10.79
C SER A 82 28.44 7.44 10.65
N ASP A 83 28.45 8.27 11.69
CA ASP A 83 29.50 9.21 12.13
C ASP A 83 29.73 10.50 11.33
N VAL A 84 29.15 11.61 11.84
CA VAL A 84 29.89 12.81 12.30
C VAL A 84 29.19 13.38 13.53
#